data_AF-A0A2E4TGL8-F1
#
_entry.id   AF-A0A2E4TGL8-F1
#
_cell.length_a   1.000
_cell.length_b   1.000
_cell.length_c   1.000
_cell.angle_alpha   90.00
_cell.angle_beta   90.00
_cell.angle_gamma   90.00
#
_symmetry.space_group_name_H-M   'P 1'
#
loop_
_entity.id
_entity.type
_entity.pdbx_description
1 polymer ?
#
loop_
_entity_poly.entity_id
_entity_poly.type
_entity_poly.pdbx_seq_one_letter_code
_entity_poly.pdbx_strand_id
1 'polypeptide(L)'
;MNYKNFLLNLNTIFLSILNDERNIYSKKQLENIYNIGFDDYVKSNEEIKNILNNEIKAKDFINIFLSIISLNKDSLNKDLTSFFNNNLMSSDQISERINLILKKVSLNFKINDLSEPNLEKTSESFIDSMLISLSEILSDKYYLKICFYGKCEIIFISRRKSSSYCCPKCQTRAKSYRAYHSNDAIKEPSNNEKVESIENIIVSKLEPEKYDIPTEYDVDFGFFDDAETKNRLLGS
;
A
#
# COMPACT_ATOMS: atom_id res chain seq x y z
N MET A 1 -20.02 -3.07 4.82
CA MET A 1 -19.01 -2.62 5.81
C MET A 1 -18.40 -1.32 5.28
N ASN A 2 -18.04 -0.34 6.12
CA ASN A 2 -17.37 0.86 5.59
C ASN A 2 -15.92 0.54 5.16
N TYR A 3 -15.35 1.33 4.25
CA TYR A 3 -14.00 1.06 3.72
C TYR A 3 -12.90 1.12 4.78
N LYS A 4 -13.09 1.95 5.82
CA LYS A 4 -12.15 2.06 6.94
C LYS A 4 -12.04 0.74 7.71
N ASN A 5 -13.17 0.14 8.09
CA ASN A 5 -13.19 -1.14 8.80
C ASN A 5 -12.73 -2.28 7.90
N PHE A 6 -13.10 -2.25 6.61
CA PHE A 6 -12.59 -3.22 5.63
C PHE A 6 -11.06 -3.17 5.56
N LEU A 7 -10.47 -1.99 5.38
CA LEU A 7 -9.01 -1.86 5.31
C LEU A 7 -8.33 -2.22 6.62
N LEU A 8 -8.90 -1.85 7.77
CA LEU A 8 -8.38 -2.25 9.07
C LEU A 8 -8.32 -3.78 9.16
N ASN A 9 -9.43 -4.46 8.94
CA ASN A 9 -9.54 -5.92 9.05
C ASN A 9 -8.63 -6.64 8.06
N LEU A 10 -8.60 -6.18 6.81
CA LEU A 10 -7.74 -6.75 5.77
C LEU A 10 -6.27 -6.63 6.16
N ASN A 11 -5.84 -5.45 6.60
CA ASN A 11 -4.46 -5.25 7.03
C ASN A 11 -4.13 -6.04 8.30
N THR A 12 -5.05 -6.13 9.26
CA THR A 12 -4.81 -6.93 10.47
C THR A 12 -4.57 -8.39 10.10
N ILE A 13 -5.45 -8.99 9.30
CA ILE A 13 -5.29 -10.38 8.84
C ILE A 13 -3.99 -10.53 8.05
N PHE A 14 -3.72 -9.61 7.12
CA PHE A 14 -2.52 -9.64 6.28
C PHE A 14 -1.24 -9.58 7.11
N LEU A 15 -1.13 -8.62 8.02
CA LEU A 15 0.07 -8.46 8.83
C LEU A 15 0.23 -9.62 9.81
N SER A 16 -0.85 -10.19 10.34
CA SER A 16 -0.80 -11.37 11.23
C SER A 16 -0.25 -12.64 10.56
N ILE A 17 -0.29 -12.74 9.23
CA ILE A 17 0.26 -13.89 8.50
C ILE A 17 1.67 -13.66 7.95
N LEU A 18 2.18 -12.43 8.02
CA LEU A 18 3.57 -12.10 7.65
C LEU A 18 4.51 -12.43 8.82
N ASN A 19 5.78 -12.68 8.50
CA ASN A 19 6.81 -12.90 9.53
C ASN A 19 6.93 -11.68 10.47
N ASP A 20 7.01 -11.93 11.79
CA ASP A 20 6.98 -10.92 12.84
C ASP A 20 8.09 -9.87 12.71
N GLU A 21 9.28 -10.23 12.22
CA GLU A 21 10.36 -9.27 12.03
C GLU A 21 10.09 -8.26 10.89
N ARG A 22 9.37 -8.68 9.84
CA ARG A 22 9.05 -7.82 8.69
C ARG A 22 7.95 -6.82 9.00
N ASN A 23 6.94 -7.25 9.74
CA ASN A 23 5.71 -6.47 9.88
C ASN A 23 5.72 -5.48 11.06
N ILE A 24 6.76 -5.39 11.90
CA ILE A 24 6.79 -4.51 13.09
C ILE A 24 6.45 -3.06 12.72
N TYR A 25 7.07 -2.52 11.67
CA TYR A 25 6.79 -1.17 11.21
C TYR A 25 5.35 -1.04 10.69
N SER A 26 4.90 -2.02 9.91
CA SER A 26 3.54 -2.07 9.37
C SER A 26 2.47 -2.12 10.47
N LYS A 27 2.67 -2.94 11.50
CA LYS A 27 1.81 -3.04 12.70
C LYS A 27 1.71 -1.67 13.38
N LYS A 28 2.85 -1.04 13.70
CA LYS A 28 2.87 0.31 14.28
C LYS A 28 2.21 1.35 13.40
N GLN A 29 2.36 1.28 12.07
CA GLN A 29 1.66 2.20 11.18
C GLN A 29 0.15 1.97 11.19
N LEU A 30 -0.29 0.72 11.26
CA LEU A 30 -1.71 0.39 11.36
C LEU A 30 -2.31 0.97 12.65
N GLU A 31 -1.62 0.76 13.78
CA GLU A 31 -1.99 1.35 15.07
C GLU A 31 -2.14 2.87 14.98
N ASN A 32 -1.20 3.55 14.33
CA ASN A 32 -1.24 5.01 14.14
C ASN A 32 -2.39 5.47 13.22
N ILE A 33 -2.67 4.75 12.13
CA ILE A 33 -3.70 5.14 11.16
C ILE A 33 -5.11 4.97 11.75
N TYR A 34 -5.31 3.90 12.52
CA TYR A 34 -6.63 3.52 13.04
C TYR A 34 -6.83 3.87 14.51
N ASN A 35 -5.78 4.32 15.20
CA ASN A 35 -5.76 4.60 16.64
C ASN A 35 -6.21 3.40 17.49
N ILE A 36 -5.56 2.26 17.25
CA ILE A 36 -5.82 0.98 17.93
C ILE A 36 -4.52 0.36 18.44
N GLY A 37 -4.59 -0.58 19.38
CA GLY A 37 -3.50 -1.52 19.66
C GLY A 37 -3.65 -2.77 18.79
N PHE A 38 -2.62 -3.16 18.03
CA PHE A 38 -2.72 -4.24 17.05
C PHE A 38 -3.06 -5.58 17.72
N ASP A 39 -2.28 -5.98 18.72
CA ASP A 39 -2.45 -7.26 19.41
C ASP A 39 -3.75 -7.30 20.21
N ASP A 40 -4.14 -6.18 20.82
CA ASP A 40 -5.39 -6.07 21.55
C ASP A 40 -6.59 -6.19 20.60
N TYR A 41 -6.52 -5.57 19.42
CA TYR A 41 -7.56 -5.67 18.40
C TYR A 41 -7.72 -7.11 17.89
N VAL A 42 -6.61 -7.80 17.59
CA VAL A 42 -6.63 -9.23 17.23
C VAL A 42 -7.23 -10.05 18.37
N LYS A 43 -6.91 -9.74 19.63
CA LYS A 43 -7.46 -10.44 20.80
C LYS A 43 -8.92 -10.11 21.10
N SER A 44 -9.44 -8.96 20.72
CA SER A 44 -10.84 -8.59 20.99
C SER A 44 -11.78 -8.94 19.85
N ASN A 45 -11.28 -9.10 18.63
CA ASN A 45 -12.10 -9.36 17.45
C ASN A 45 -12.22 -10.86 17.16
N GLU A 46 -13.36 -11.46 17.51
CA GLU A 46 -13.61 -12.91 17.32
C GLU A 46 -13.58 -13.33 15.85
N GLU A 47 -14.07 -12.50 14.93
CA GLU A 47 -14.08 -12.82 13.50
C GLU A 47 -12.65 -12.94 12.95
N ILE A 48 -11.77 -12.01 13.34
CA ILE A 48 -10.35 -12.04 12.97
C ILE A 48 -9.67 -13.26 13.59
N LYS A 49 -9.89 -13.55 14.89
CA LYS A 49 -9.35 -14.76 15.52
C LYS A 49 -9.78 -16.02 14.78
N ASN A 50 -11.05 -16.13 14.44
CA ASN A 50 -11.59 -17.30 13.77
C ASN A 50 -10.96 -17.52 12.39
N ILE A 51 -10.68 -16.44 11.65
CA ILE A 51 -9.91 -16.54 10.40
C ILE A 51 -8.47 -16.96 10.67
N LEU A 52 -7.78 -16.32 11.61
CA LEU A 52 -6.36 -16.58 11.88
C LEU A 52 -6.12 -17.98 12.46
N ASN A 53 -7.08 -18.55 13.18
CA ASN A 53 -7.06 -19.94 13.64
C ASN A 53 -7.15 -20.96 12.49
N ASN A 54 -7.58 -20.54 11.30
CA ASN A 54 -7.61 -21.36 10.09
C ASN A 54 -6.63 -20.79 9.05
N GLU A 55 -5.36 -21.18 9.18
CA GLU A 55 -4.26 -20.66 8.36
C GLU A 55 -4.51 -20.80 6.84
N ILE A 56 -5.07 -21.93 6.40
CA ILE A 56 -5.39 -22.17 4.98
C ILE A 56 -6.40 -21.12 4.49
N LYS A 57 -7.48 -20.93 5.25
CA LYS A 57 -8.53 -19.97 4.92
C LYS A 57 -8.00 -18.53 4.93
N ALA A 58 -7.14 -18.18 5.90
CA ALA A 58 -6.52 -16.86 5.99
C ALA A 58 -5.60 -16.59 4.78
N LYS A 59 -4.75 -17.54 4.42
CA LYS A 59 -3.86 -17.43 3.26
C LYS A 59 -4.64 -17.33 1.95
N ASP A 60 -5.65 -18.17 1.78
CA ASP A 60 -6.53 -18.12 0.59
C ASP A 60 -7.23 -16.78 0.46
N PHE A 61 -7.74 -16.24 1.57
CA PHE A 61 -8.37 -14.92 1.61
C PHE A 61 -7.39 -13.82 1.19
N ILE A 62 -6.20 -13.76 1.79
CA ILE A 62 -5.18 -12.77 1.43
C ILE A 62 -4.70 -12.92 -0.01
N ASN A 63 -4.55 -14.14 -0.52
CA ASN A 63 -4.13 -14.41 -1.90
C ASN A 63 -5.06 -13.75 -2.93
N ILE A 64 -6.36 -13.67 -2.65
CA ILE A 64 -7.31 -12.96 -3.52
C ILE A 64 -6.94 -11.48 -3.63
N PHE A 65 -6.70 -10.79 -2.50
CA PHE A 65 -6.36 -9.36 -2.49
C PHE A 65 -5.00 -9.11 -3.14
N LEU A 66 -3.99 -9.94 -2.85
CA LEU A 66 -2.68 -9.80 -3.47
C LEU A 66 -2.72 -10.02 -4.98
N SER A 67 -3.55 -10.96 -5.46
CA SER A 67 -3.75 -11.17 -6.89
C SER A 67 -4.33 -9.92 -7.56
N ILE A 68 -5.30 -9.27 -6.92
CA ILE A 68 -5.86 -7.99 -7.41
C ILE A 68 -4.81 -6.89 -7.44
N ILE A 69 -4.00 -6.76 -6.39
CA ILE A 69 -2.93 -5.77 -6.31
C ILE A 69 -1.90 -6.02 -7.42
N SER A 70 -1.52 -7.28 -7.65
CA SER A 70 -0.59 -7.65 -8.72
C SER A 70 -1.12 -7.33 -10.12
N LEU A 71 -2.43 -7.54 -10.37
CA LEU A 71 -3.06 -7.21 -11.65
C LEU A 71 -3.05 -5.70 -11.95
N ASN A 72 -3.05 -4.86 -10.91
CA ASN A 72 -2.96 -3.40 -11.04
C ASN A 72 -1.57 -2.88 -11.46
N LYS A 73 -0.62 -3.79 -11.76
CA LYS A 73 0.75 -3.51 -12.22
C LYS A 73 1.60 -2.72 -11.21
N ASP A 74 1.24 -2.73 -9.93
CA ASP A 74 2.22 -2.40 -8.89
C ASP A 74 3.10 -3.64 -8.72
N SER A 75 4.40 -3.53 -9.03
CA SER A 75 5.33 -4.62 -8.78
C SER A 75 5.30 -4.94 -7.28
N LEU A 76 4.74 -6.10 -6.91
CA LEU A 76 4.87 -6.61 -5.56
C LEU A 76 6.36 -6.69 -5.22
N ASN A 77 6.72 -6.29 -4.00
CA ASN A 77 8.09 -6.49 -3.53
C ASN A 77 8.47 -7.95 -3.74
N LYS A 78 9.66 -8.25 -4.30
CA LYS A 78 10.13 -9.63 -4.62
C LYS A 78 9.93 -10.58 -3.44
N ASP A 79 10.10 -10.02 -2.26
CA ASP A 79 9.94 -10.62 -0.94
C ASP A 79 8.51 -11.05 -0.58
N LEU A 80 7.50 -10.31 -1.04
CA LEU A 80 6.08 -10.64 -0.90
C LEU A 80 5.67 -11.70 -1.94
N THR A 81 6.20 -11.59 -3.16
CA THR A 81 5.97 -12.58 -4.23
C THR A 81 6.50 -13.96 -3.83
N SER A 82 7.69 -14.01 -3.21
CA SER A 82 8.27 -15.24 -2.67
C SER A 82 7.50 -15.80 -1.47
N PHE A 83 6.91 -14.94 -0.64
CA PHE A 83 6.20 -15.37 0.57
C PHE A 83 4.88 -16.10 0.25
N PHE A 84 4.24 -15.75 -0.88
CA PHE A 84 2.94 -16.32 -1.28
C PHE A 84 3.01 -17.32 -2.45
N ASN A 85 4.21 -17.85 -2.75
CA ASN A 85 4.42 -19.05 -3.58
C ASN A 85 3.73 -19.05 -4.96
N ASN A 86 3.82 -17.97 -5.74
CA ASN A 86 3.35 -17.92 -7.14
C ASN A 86 1.87 -18.31 -7.39
N ASN A 87 1.03 -18.48 -6.37
CA ASN A 87 -0.39 -18.82 -6.53
C ASN A 87 -1.26 -17.58 -6.75
N LEU A 88 -0.73 -16.61 -7.50
CA LEU A 88 -1.50 -15.43 -7.90
C LEU A 88 -2.54 -15.87 -8.92
N MET A 89 -3.79 -15.52 -8.64
CA MET A 89 -4.93 -15.86 -9.46
C MET A 89 -4.99 -14.96 -10.69
N SER A 90 -5.41 -15.52 -11.83
CA SER A 90 -5.74 -14.72 -13.01
C SER A 90 -6.99 -13.86 -12.77
N SER A 91 -7.19 -12.84 -13.61
CA SER A 91 -8.41 -12.01 -13.56
C SER A 91 -9.68 -12.85 -13.64
N ASP A 92 -9.68 -13.90 -14.46
CA ASP A 92 -10.84 -14.79 -14.63
C ASP A 92 -11.11 -15.60 -13.36
N GLN A 93 -10.06 -16.15 -12.74
CA GLN A 93 -10.18 -16.90 -11.49
C GLN A 93 -10.69 -16.02 -10.33
N ILE A 94 -10.21 -14.78 -10.24
CA ILE A 94 -10.70 -13.81 -9.24
C ILE A 94 -12.16 -13.48 -9.50
N SER A 95 -12.51 -13.20 -10.75
CA SER A 95 -13.88 -12.86 -11.15
C SER A 95 -14.84 -14.01 -10.86
N GLU A 96 -14.46 -15.25 -11.19
CA GLU A 96 -15.25 -16.44 -10.90
C GLU A 96 -15.45 -16.63 -9.39
N ARG A 97 -14.39 -16.52 -8.59
CA ARG A 97 -14.47 -16.63 -7.12
C ARG A 97 -15.34 -15.55 -6.49
N ILE A 98 -15.15 -14.29 -6.87
CA ILE A 98 -15.98 -13.18 -6.38
C ILE A 98 -17.44 -13.43 -6.76
N ASN A 99 -17.72 -13.80 -8.01
CA ASN A 99 -19.08 -14.03 -8.49
C ASN A 99 -19.77 -15.23 -7.81
N LEU A 100 -19.04 -16.33 -7.55
CA LEU A 100 -19.57 -17.48 -6.79
C LEU A 100 -20.00 -17.09 -5.37
N ILE A 101 -19.31 -16.12 -4.77
CA ILE A 101 -19.59 -15.64 -3.41
C ILE A 101 -20.71 -14.59 -3.45
N LEU A 102 -20.70 -13.68 -4.43
CA LEU A 102 -21.79 -12.73 -4.66
C LEU A 102 -23.14 -13.42 -4.90
N LYS A 103 -23.15 -14.63 -5.49
CA LYS A 103 -24.37 -15.46 -5.61
C LYS A 103 -24.99 -15.86 -4.27
N LYS A 104 -24.21 -15.87 -3.18
CA LYS A 104 -24.68 -16.21 -1.82
C LYS A 104 -25.13 -14.99 -1.02
N VAL A 105 -24.95 -13.79 -1.56
CA VAL A 105 -25.22 -12.53 -0.85
C VAL A 105 -26.72 -12.30 -0.80
N SER A 106 -27.26 -12.12 0.41
CA SER A 106 -28.64 -11.67 0.59
C SER A 106 -28.72 -10.17 0.32
N LEU A 107 -29.55 -9.82 -0.66
CA LEU A 107 -29.87 -8.43 -0.97
C LEU A 107 -31.13 -8.05 -0.19
N ASN A 108 -30.97 -7.13 0.75
CA ASN A 108 -32.10 -6.60 1.52
C ASN A 108 -32.32 -5.14 1.13
N PHE A 109 -33.57 -4.79 0.87
CA PHE A 109 -33.97 -3.40 0.70
C PHE A 109 -34.23 -2.79 2.08
N LYS A 110 -33.56 -1.69 2.39
CA LYS A 110 -33.92 -0.86 3.54
C LYS A 110 -34.30 0.54 3.10
N ILE A 111 -35.48 0.96 3.54
CA ILE A 111 -35.92 2.35 3.43
C ILE A 111 -35.43 3.05 4.70
N ASN A 112 -34.14 3.38 4.74
CA ASN A 112 -33.54 4.05 5.89
C ASN A 112 -33.75 5.57 5.85
N ASP A 113 -34.09 6.14 4.69
CA ASP A 113 -34.46 7.56 4.53
C ASP A 113 -35.48 7.73 3.40
N LEU A 114 -36.41 8.68 3.55
CA LEU A 114 -37.46 9.03 2.57
C LEU A 114 -36.90 9.52 1.22
N SER A 115 -35.59 9.76 1.12
CA SER A 115 -34.96 10.32 -0.07
C SER A 115 -34.47 9.28 -1.08
N GLU A 116 -34.08 8.07 -0.67
CA GLU A 116 -33.62 7.04 -1.62
C GLU A 116 -33.58 5.63 -0.98
N PRO A 117 -34.20 4.62 -1.61
CA PRO A 117 -34.07 3.24 -1.16
C PRO A 117 -32.63 2.76 -1.40
N ASN A 118 -31.92 2.40 -0.33
CA ASN A 118 -30.59 1.81 -0.43
C ASN A 118 -30.68 0.28 -0.44
N LEU A 119 -30.00 -0.32 -1.42
CA LEU A 119 -29.82 -1.77 -1.47
C LEU A 119 -28.68 -2.15 -0.52
N GLU A 120 -29.00 -2.78 0.59
CA GLU A 120 -28.00 -3.29 1.52
C GLU A 120 -27.57 -4.69 1.10
N LYS A 121 -26.26 -4.86 0.87
CA LYS A 121 -25.62 -6.15 0.63
C LYS A 121 -25.07 -6.66 1.94
N THR A 122 -25.69 -7.70 2.49
CA THR A 122 -25.29 -8.26 3.78
C THR A 122 -25.02 -9.76 3.67
N SER A 123 -24.02 -10.24 4.39
CA SER A 123 -23.78 -11.67 4.58
C SER A 123 -23.48 -11.94 6.06
N GLU A 124 -23.97 -13.05 6.58
CA GLU A 124 -23.65 -13.54 7.93
C GLU A 124 -22.20 -14.03 8.03
N SER A 125 -21.55 -14.32 6.89
CA SER A 125 -20.14 -14.68 6.83
C SER A 125 -19.27 -13.42 6.78
N PHE A 126 -18.34 -13.30 7.74
CA PHE A 126 -17.36 -12.21 7.79
C PHE A 126 -16.53 -12.10 6.51
N ILE A 127 -16.06 -13.23 5.96
CA ILE A 127 -15.27 -13.25 4.72
C ILE A 127 -16.12 -12.77 3.54
N ASP A 128 -17.37 -13.20 3.46
CA ASP A 128 -18.27 -12.79 2.38
C ASP A 128 -18.52 -11.28 2.48
N SER A 129 -18.71 -10.74 3.68
CA SER A 129 -18.82 -9.30 3.93
C SER A 129 -17.58 -8.51 3.48
N MET A 130 -16.38 -9.04 3.71
CA MET A 130 -15.13 -8.46 3.23
C MET A 130 -15.04 -8.48 1.70
N LEU A 131 -15.48 -9.58 1.06
CA LEU A 131 -15.45 -9.72 -0.39
C LEU A 131 -16.54 -8.90 -1.10
N ILE A 132 -17.71 -8.70 -0.48
CA ILE A 132 -18.70 -7.72 -0.92
C ILE A 132 -18.06 -6.32 -0.94
N SER A 133 -17.40 -5.94 0.16
CA SER A 133 -16.75 -4.62 0.27
C SER A 133 -15.66 -4.44 -0.79
N LEU A 134 -14.90 -5.50 -1.08
CA LEU A 134 -13.94 -5.53 -2.19
C LEU A 134 -14.62 -5.32 -3.55
N SER A 135 -15.74 -6.00 -3.81
CA SER A 135 -16.49 -5.85 -5.06
C SER A 135 -16.98 -4.41 -5.26
N GLU A 136 -17.38 -3.74 -4.19
CA GLU A 136 -17.79 -2.33 -4.21
C GLU A 136 -16.61 -1.41 -4.50
N ILE A 137 -15.46 -1.62 -3.84
CA ILE A 137 -14.21 -0.87 -4.11
C ILE A 137 -13.82 -0.97 -5.59
N LEU A 138 -13.89 -2.18 -6.16
CA LEU A 138 -13.57 -2.40 -7.57
C LEU A 138 -14.58 -1.74 -8.51
N SER A 139 -15.88 -1.83 -8.20
CA SER A 139 -16.96 -1.17 -8.95
C SER A 139 -16.83 0.36 -8.94
N ASP A 140 -16.42 0.92 -7.80
CA ASP A 140 -16.22 2.36 -7.60
C ASP A 140 -14.89 2.87 -8.18
N LYS A 141 -14.19 2.02 -8.93
CA LYS A 141 -12.92 2.33 -9.63
C LYS A 141 -11.80 2.75 -8.68
N TYR A 142 -11.81 2.25 -7.44
CA TYR A 142 -10.64 2.35 -6.57
C TYR A 142 -9.63 1.25 -6.91
N TYR A 143 -8.36 1.60 -6.81
CA TYR A 143 -7.24 0.67 -6.84
C TYR A 143 -6.94 0.20 -5.42
N LEU A 144 -6.88 -1.11 -5.22
CA LEU A 144 -6.27 -1.71 -4.05
C LEU A 144 -4.76 -1.83 -4.30
N LYS A 145 -3.95 -1.35 -3.35
CA LYS A 145 -2.48 -1.21 -3.48
C LYS A 145 -1.76 -1.54 -2.19
N ILE A 146 -0.47 -1.86 -2.27
CA ILE A 146 0.44 -1.96 -1.10
C ILE A 146 1.37 -0.74 -1.09
N CYS A 147 1.65 -0.22 0.10
CA CYS A 147 2.59 0.88 0.27
C CYS A 147 3.97 0.54 -0.33
N PHE A 148 4.52 1.46 -1.12
CA PHE A 148 5.80 1.28 -1.80
C PHE A 148 7.01 1.52 -0.89
N TYR A 149 6.83 2.11 0.29
CA TYR A 149 7.94 2.28 1.23
C TYR A 149 8.40 0.90 1.72
N GLY A 150 9.66 0.53 1.47
CA GLY A 150 10.15 -0.86 1.62
C GLY A 150 10.06 -1.49 3.02
N LYS A 151 9.74 -0.71 4.07
CA LYS A 151 9.46 -1.22 5.43
C LYS A 151 7.96 -1.29 5.76
N CYS A 152 7.09 -0.91 4.83
CA CYS A 152 5.66 -0.77 5.04
C CYS A 152 4.88 -1.65 4.08
N GLU A 153 4.12 -2.57 4.64
CA GLU A 153 3.30 -3.55 3.92
C GLU A 153 1.81 -3.24 4.12
N ILE A 154 1.45 -1.98 4.35
CA ILE A 154 0.04 -1.60 4.49
C ILE A 154 -0.65 -1.60 3.14
N ILE A 155 -1.75 -2.32 3.06
CA ILE A 155 -2.72 -2.29 1.96
C ILE A 155 -3.59 -1.04 2.11
N PHE A 156 -3.75 -0.27 1.04
CA PHE A 156 -4.58 0.93 0.99
C PHE A 156 -5.39 1.01 -0.30
N ILE A 157 -6.42 1.86 -0.31
CA ILE A 157 -7.19 2.17 -1.52
C ILE A 157 -6.84 3.56 -2.05
N SER A 158 -6.87 3.72 -3.37
CA SER A 158 -6.64 5.00 -4.04
C SER A 158 -7.48 5.11 -5.30
N ARG A 159 -8.03 6.30 -5.60
CA ARG A 159 -8.62 6.58 -6.93
C ARG A 159 -7.57 6.82 -8.01
N ARG A 160 -6.35 7.18 -7.61
CA ARG A 160 -5.24 7.49 -8.51
C ARG A 160 -4.37 6.27 -8.74
N LYS A 161 -4.17 5.91 -10.01
CA LYS A 161 -3.24 4.85 -10.41
C LYS A 161 -1.79 5.13 -10.00
N SER A 162 -1.39 6.41 -9.99
CA SER A 162 -0.04 6.85 -9.63
C SER A 162 0.24 6.89 -8.12
N SER A 163 -0.76 6.71 -7.25
CA SER A 163 -0.51 6.72 -5.80
C SER A 163 0.29 5.49 -5.39
N SER A 164 1.39 5.70 -4.67
CA SER A 164 2.32 4.64 -4.26
C SER A 164 2.44 4.47 -2.75
N TYR A 165 1.96 5.43 -1.94
CA TYR A 165 2.17 5.41 -0.49
C TYR A 165 0.83 5.43 0.25
N CYS A 166 0.75 4.72 1.37
CA CYS A 166 -0.47 4.65 2.18
C CYS A 166 -0.72 5.91 3.03
N CYS A 167 0.31 6.71 3.27
CA CYS A 167 0.19 7.96 4.02
C CYS A 167 1.38 8.91 3.73
N PRO A 168 1.24 10.22 4.03
CA PRO A 168 2.31 11.20 3.80
C PRO A 168 3.62 10.86 4.52
N LYS A 169 3.55 10.28 5.74
CA LYS A 169 4.75 9.87 6.49
C LYS A 169 5.58 8.83 5.74
N CYS A 170 4.93 7.85 5.09
CA CYS A 170 5.61 6.84 4.28
C CYS A 170 6.23 7.47 3.03
N GLN A 171 5.54 8.40 2.39
CA GLN A 171 6.08 9.15 1.25
C GLN A 171 7.32 9.97 1.64
N THR A 172 7.25 10.75 2.72
CA THR A 172 8.40 11.56 3.21
C THR A 172 9.59 10.69 3.58
N ARG A 173 9.37 9.55 4.24
CA ARG A 173 10.45 8.61 4.57
C ARG A 173 11.07 7.98 3.34
N ALA A 174 10.27 7.59 2.35
CA ALA A 174 10.77 7.07 1.09
C ALA A 174 11.58 8.10 0.31
N LYS A 175 11.12 9.36 0.25
CA LYS A 175 11.88 10.48 -0.35
C LYS A 175 13.20 10.72 0.39
N SER A 176 13.17 10.75 1.71
CA SER A 176 14.38 10.93 2.53
C SER A 176 15.38 9.80 2.28
N TYR A 177 14.91 8.55 2.32
CA TYR A 177 15.77 7.39 2.05
C TYR A 177 16.40 7.47 0.65
N ARG A 178 15.61 7.81 -0.38
CA ARG A 178 16.12 8.04 -1.73
C ARG A 178 17.19 9.13 -1.74
N ALA A 179 16.96 10.28 -1.12
CA ALA A 179 17.93 11.39 -1.11
C ALA A 179 19.28 11.04 -0.45
N TYR A 180 19.28 10.22 0.60
CA TYR A 180 20.51 9.85 1.32
C TYR A 180 21.22 8.63 0.73
N HIS A 181 20.52 7.79 -0.03
CA HIS A 181 21.07 6.53 -0.58
C HIS A 181 21.12 6.48 -2.11
N SER A 182 20.59 7.47 -2.83
CA SER A 182 20.68 7.55 -4.31
C SER A 182 22.09 7.76 -4.82
N ASN A 183 23.02 8.21 -3.96
CA ASN A 183 24.41 8.47 -4.33
C ASN A 183 25.35 7.27 -4.09
N ASP A 184 24.85 6.17 -3.50
CA ASP A 184 25.69 4.99 -3.24
C ASP A 184 25.91 4.12 -4.49
N ALA A 185 25.14 4.34 -5.57
CA ALA A 185 25.24 3.57 -6.81
C ALA A 185 26.12 4.21 -7.91
N ILE A 186 26.78 5.35 -7.66
CA ILE A 186 27.71 6.00 -8.61
C ILE A 186 29.04 6.29 -7.93
N LYS A 187 29.72 5.24 -7.44
CA LYS A 187 31.17 5.25 -7.18
C LYS A 187 31.78 3.87 -7.41
N GLU A 188 31.62 3.32 -8.61
CA GLU A 188 32.72 2.54 -9.17
C GLU A 188 33.58 3.53 -9.97
N PRO A 189 34.78 3.90 -9.49
CA PRO A 189 35.75 4.46 -10.40
C PRO A 189 36.11 3.33 -11.37
N SER A 190 35.70 3.47 -12.63
CA SER A 190 36.27 2.70 -13.72
C SER A 190 37.77 2.85 -13.65
N ASN A 191 38.41 1.79 -13.18
CA ASN A 191 39.84 1.71 -13.00
C ASN A 191 40.46 1.71 -14.40
N ASN A 192 40.93 2.87 -14.87
CA ASN A 192 41.80 2.96 -16.02
C ASN A 192 42.77 4.14 -15.87
N GLU A 193 44.02 3.72 -15.69
CA GLU A 193 45.27 4.37 -16.08
C GLU A 193 45.95 5.42 -15.18
N LYS A 194 47.15 4.97 -14.78
CA LYS A 194 48.45 5.68 -14.71
C LYS A 194 48.69 6.64 -13.56
N VAL A 195 49.58 6.14 -12.70
CA VAL A 195 50.43 6.90 -11.79
C VAL A 195 51.17 7.98 -12.57
N GLU A 196 50.90 9.24 -12.28
CA GLU A 196 51.82 10.36 -12.55
C GLU A 196 52.03 11.17 -11.26
N SER A 197 53.28 11.60 -11.12
CA SER A 197 53.92 12.19 -9.95
C SER A 197 53.26 13.46 -9.43
N ILE A 198 53.23 13.60 -8.11
CA ILE A 198 52.78 14.80 -7.40
C ILE A 198 53.81 15.92 -7.64
N GLU A 199 53.49 16.86 -8.53
CA GLU A 199 54.10 18.18 -8.58
C GLU A 199 53.08 19.26 -8.21
N ASN A 200 53.55 20.29 -7.50
CA ASN A 200 52.79 21.34 -6.83
C ASN A 200 51.72 22.02 -7.72
N ILE A 201 50.43 21.82 -7.40
CA ILE A 201 49.32 22.50 -8.07
C ILE A 201 48.85 23.69 -7.23
N ILE A 202 48.93 24.89 -7.82
CA ILE A 202 48.32 26.12 -7.32
C ILE A 202 46.79 25.97 -7.40
N VAL A 203 46.10 26.07 -6.27
CA VAL A 203 44.64 25.93 -6.18
C VAL A 203 43.95 27.11 -6.85
N SER A 204 43.41 26.90 -8.05
CA SER A 204 42.51 27.84 -8.71
C SER A 204 41.06 27.57 -8.30
N LYS A 205 40.30 28.64 -8.06
CA LYS A 205 38.91 28.59 -7.59
C LYS A 205 38.05 28.00 -8.73
N LEU A 206 37.36 26.89 -8.47
CA LEU A 206 36.43 26.28 -9.42
C LEU A 206 35.33 27.27 -9.81
N GLU A 207 34.96 27.27 -11.10
CA GLU A 207 33.84 28.10 -11.59
C GLU A 207 32.49 27.61 -11.03
N PRO A 208 31.49 28.50 -10.86
CA PRO A 208 30.19 28.12 -10.35
C PRO A 208 29.52 27.07 -11.24
N GLU A 209 29.02 25.97 -10.64
CA GLU A 209 28.20 24.99 -11.35
C GLU A 209 26.96 25.68 -11.94
N LYS A 210 26.76 25.52 -13.24
CA LYS A 210 25.49 25.88 -13.89
C LYS A 210 24.49 24.78 -13.62
N TYR A 211 23.57 25.02 -12.69
CA TYR A 211 22.42 24.14 -12.47
C TYR A 211 21.39 24.40 -13.59
N ASP A 212 21.09 23.36 -14.37
CA ASP A 212 19.94 23.39 -15.28
C ASP A 212 18.68 23.11 -14.46
N ILE A 213 17.79 24.11 -14.39
CA ILE A 213 16.48 23.95 -13.75
C ILE A 213 15.56 23.30 -14.79
N PRO A 214 15.02 22.09 -14.55
CA PRO A 214 14.16 21.43 -15.52
C PRO A 214 12.91 22.26 -15.83
N THR A 215 12.52 22.32 -17.10
CA THR A 215 11.30 23.00 -17.55
C THR A 215 10.02 22.31 -17.10
N GLU A 216 10.09 21.02 -16.74
CA GLU A 216 9.00 20.25 -16.14
C GLU A 216 9.43 19.68 -14.80
N TYR A 217 8.59 19.90 -13.77
CA TYR A 217 8.77 19.32 -12.45
C TYR A 217 8.37 17.85 -12.46
N ASP A 218 9.20 17.00 -11.84
CA ASP A 218 8.85 15.62 -11.56
C ASP A 218 7.58 15.58 -10.69
N VAL A 219 6.55 14.86 -11.12
CA VAL A 219 5.24 14.81 -10.44
C VAL A 219 5.36 14.16 -9.05
N ASP A 220 6.48 13.46 -8.78
CA ASP A 220 6.89 13.01 -7.45
C ASP A 220 7.23 14.17 -6.48
N PHE A 221 7.35 15.42 -6.96
CA PHE A 221 7.41 16.66 -6.17
C PHE A 221 6.02 17.22 -5.79
N GLY A 222 4.94 16.46 -5.95
CA GLY A 222 3.64 16.81 -5.37
C GLY A 222 3.71 16.80 -3.84
N PHE A 223 3.77 17.99 -3.22
CA PHE A 223 3.83 18.17 -1.76
C PHE A 223 2.48 18.09 -1.07
N PHE A 224 1.36 18.08 -1.81
CA PHE A 224 0.03 18.29 -1.23
C PHE A 224 -1.00 17.32 -1.82
N ASP A 225 -1.49 16.43 -0.96
CA ASP A 225 -2.54 15.47 -1.31
C ASP A 225 -3.93 16.15 -1.39
N ASP A 226 -4.12 17.29 -0.71
CA ASP A 226 -5.33 18.11 -0.76
C ASP A 226 -5.05 19.61 -0.51
N ALA A 227 -6.07 20.44 -0.71
CA ALA A 227 -6.00 21.91 -0.58
C ALA A 227 -5.72 22.36 0.86
N GLU A 228 -6.12 21.57 1.85
CA GLU A 228 -5.89 21.86 3.27
C GLU A 228 -4.40 21.68 3.61
N THR A 229 -3.79 20.60 3.12
CA THR A 229 -2.36 20.30 3.27
C THR A 229 -1.52 21.36 2.56
N LYS A 230 -1.99 21.87 1.41
CA LYS A 230 -1.38 22.99 0.69
C LYS A 230 -1.37 24.27 1.53
N ASN A 231 -2.52 24.67 2.07
CA ASN A 231 -2.64 25.93 2.83
C ASN A 231 -1.82 25.89 4.13
N ARG A 232 -1.77 24.74 4.80
CA ARG A 232 -1.01 24.57 6.05
C ARG A 232 0.50 24.70 5.86
N LEU A 233 1.03 24.20 4.74
CA LEU A 233 2.47 24.15 4.48
C LEU A 233 2.98 25.39 3.74
N LEU A 234 2.16 26.00 2.88
CA LEU A 234 2.53 27.24 2.17
C LEU A 234 2.20 28.51 2.95
N GLY A 235 1.47 28.41 4.07
CA GLY A 235 1.08 29.56 4.88
C GLY A 235 0.16 30.49 4.09
N SER A 236 -1.13 30.12 4.01
CA SER A 236 -2.20 30.99 3.51
C SER A 236 -3.07 31.45 4.66
#